data_AF-A0A838PJE8-F1
#
_entry.id   AF-A0A838PJE8-F1
#
_cell.length_a   1.000
_cell.length_b   1.000
_cell.length_c   1.000
_cell.angle_alpha   90.00
_cell.angle_beta   90.00
_cell.angle_gamma   90.00
#
_symmetry.space_group_name_H-M   'P 1'
#
loop_
_entity.id
_entity.type
_entity.pdbx_description
1 polymer ?
#
loop_
_entity_poly.entity_id
_entity_poly.type
_entity_poly.pdbx_seq_one_letter_code
_entity_poly.pdbx_strand_id
1 'polypeptide(L)'
;MSAPSPNGKEYPPPLPPLLRDARGRIDVDSVPDVIQWFLDYDSRVAIVKHPRVEELFQWKQEQSRQTSEEIFVFNRAEDRLAIGIIQALSENATERELHSWIGQLLNALDTASKANESVSEAYSLDLTVAMSIVGEAAKIPSRRGRNDFLVNCWVETLCTAEARVLGWLYKEFYGRPYVP
;
A
#
# COMPACT_ATOMS: atom_id res chain seq x y z
N MET A 1 10.98 -32.50 4.10
CA MET A 1 12.12 -32.44 3.17
C MET A 1 11.54 -32.25 1.77
N SER A 2 11.50 -31.02 1.27
CA SER A 2 11.01 -30.72 -0.08
C SER A 2 12.18 -30.79 -1.06
N ALA A 3 11.99 -31.49 -2.17
CA ALA A 3 13.00 -31.69 -3.21
C ALA A 3 13.41 -30.37 -3.90
N PRO A 4 14.69 -30.21 -4.29
CA PRO A 4 15.13 -29.03 -5.04
C PRO A 4 14.63 -29.07 -6.48
N SER A 5 14.07 -27.95 -6.95
CA SER A 5 13.64 -27.77 -8.35
C SER A 5 14.83 -27.73 -9.32
N PRO A 6 14.68 -28.29 -10.55
CA PRO A 6 15.77 -28.47 -11.52
C PRO A 6 16.18 -27.20 -12.29
N ASN A 7 15.57 -26.06 -11.99
CA ASN A 7 15.97 -24.75 -12.49
C ASN A 7 15.99 -23.83 -11.29
N GLY A 8 17.14 -23.22 -10.97
CA GLY A 8 17.36 -22.32 -9.81
C GLY A 8 16.54 -21.02 -9.81
N LYS A 9 15.32 -21.04 -10.34
CA LYS A 9 14.28 -20.05 -10.06
C LYS A 9 13.65 -20.45 -8.73
N GLU A 10 14.05 -19.76 -7.66
CA GLU A 10 13.26 -19.76 -6.44
C GLU A 10 11.89 -19.16 -6.79
N TYR A 11 10.89 -20.03 -6.88
CA TYR A 11 9.51 -19.59 -6.94
C TYR A 11 9.16 -19.06 -5.54
N PRO A 12 8.43 -17.94 -5.43
CA PRO A 12 7.95 -17.50 -4.13
C PRO A 12 7.16 -18.64 -3.48
N PRO A 13 7.21 -18.79 -2.15
CA PRO A 13 6.41 -19.78 -1.46
C PRO A 13 4.92 -19.54 -1.78
N PRO A 14 4.06 -20.58 -1.69
CA PRO A 14 2.63 -20.38 -1.83
C PRO A 14 2.12 -19.37 -0.79
N LEU A 15 1.06 -18.62 -1.14
CA LEU A 15 0.43 -17.71 -0.18
C LEU A 15 -0.08 -18.51 1.04
N PRO A 16 0.01 -17.94 2.25
CA PRO A 16 -0.58 -18.55 3.43
C PRO A 16 -2.09 -18.75 3.23
N PRO A 17 -2.66 -19.89 3.66
CA PRO A 17 -4.09 -20.08 3.59
C PRO A 17 -4.79 -19.10 4.53
N LEU A 18 -5.85 -18.46 4.04
CA LEU A 18 -6.77 -17.75 4.93
C LEU A 18 -7.54 -18.78 5.73
N LEU A 19 -7.42 -18.68 7.05
CA LEU A 19 -8.18 -19.52 7.97
C LEU A 19 -9.65 -19.09 7.94
N ARG A 20 -10.54 -20.01 8.28
CA ARG A 20 -11.98 -19.75 8.39
C ARG A 20 -12.49 -20.13 9.77
N ASP A 21 -13.33 -19.28 10.34
CA ASP A 21 -14.04 -19.51 11.59
C ASP A 21 -15.07 -20.65 11.44
N ALA A 22 -15.67 -21.07 12.57
CA ALA A 22 -16.68 -22.11 12.60
C ALA A 22 -17.96 -21.81 11.79
N ARG A 23 -18.12 -20.57 11.31
CA ARG A 23 -19.24 -20.11 10.46
C ARG A 23 -18.82 -19.96 9.00
N GLY A 24 -17.60 -20.37 8.64
CA GLY A 24 -17.03 -20.28 7.30
C GLY A 24 -16.56 -18.88 6.90
N ARG A 25 -16.61 -17.90 7.82
CA ARG A 25 -16.08 -16.55 7.61
C ARG A 25 -14.58 -16.56 7.81
N ILE A 26 -13.87 -15.65 7.17
CA ILE A 26 -12.41 -15.65 7.27
C ILE A 26 -11.97 -15.18 8.64
N ASP A 27 -11.03 -15.92 9.20
CA ASP A 27 -10.39 -15.62 10.46
C ASP A 27 -9.35 -14.52 10.22
N VAL A 28 -9.63 -13.35 10.77
CA VAL A 28 -8.82 -12.14 10.60
C VAL A 28 -7.42 -12.32 11.19
N ASP A 29 -7.23 -13.29 12.09
CA ASP A 29 -5.94 -13.66 12.67
C ASP A 29 -4.97 -14.24 11.63
N SER A 30 -5.46 -14.71 10.48
CA SER A 30 -4.64 -15.19 9.35
C SER A 30 -4.24 -14.12 8.34
N VAL A 31 -4.81 -12.91 8.45
CA VAL A 31 -4.54 -11.78 7.54
C VAL A 31 -3.11 -11.24 7.67
N PRO A 32 -2.50 -11.12 8.86
CA PRO A 32 -1.12 -10.66 9.00
C PRO A 32 -0.10 -11.50 8.20
N ASP A 33 -0.24 -12.83 8.18
CA ASP A 33 0.65 -13.71 7.41
C ASP A 33 0.53 -13.45 5.90
N VAL A 34 -0.69 -13.21 5.41
CA VAL A 34 -0.93 -12.85 4.01
C VAL A 34 -0.28 -11.50 3.69
N ILE A 35 -0.46 -10.49 4.54
CA ILE A 35 0.16 -9.16 4.36
C ILE A 35 1.69 -9.30 4.31
N GLN A 36 2.27 -10.09 5.22
CA GLN A 36 3.70 -10.34 5.25
C GLN A 36 4.19 -11.00 3.95
N TRP A 37 3.44 -11.97 3.43
CA TRP A 37 3.77 -12.58 2.14
C TRP A 37 3.80 -11.55 1.00
N PHE A 38 2.82 -10.65 0.93
CA PHE A 38 2.82 -9.59 -0.08
C PHE A 38 4.00 -8.62 0.08
N LEU A 39 4.31 -8.24 1.32
CA LEU A 39 5.48 -7.41 1.64
C LEU A 39 6.80 -8.07 1.22
N ASP A 40 6.89 -9.40 1.21
CA ASP A 40 8.13 -10.11 0.89
C ASP A 40 8.25 -10.52 -0.59
N TYR A 41 7.12 -10.80 -1.26
CA TYR A 41 7.14 -11.43 -2.59
C TYR A 41 6.44 -10.65 -3.69
N ASP A 42 5.55 -9.71 -3.35
CA ASP A 42 4.87 -8.90 -4.36
C ASP A 42 5.59 -7.56 -4.55
N SER A 43 6.24 -7.36 -5.70
CA SER A 43 7.07 -6.17 -5.93
C SER A 43 6.32 -4.83 -5.79
N ARG A 44 4.99 -4.81 -6.02
CA ARG A 44 4.19 -3.59 -5.88
C ARG A 44 3.80 -3.30 -4.42
N VAL A 45 3.80 -4.31 -3.56
CA VAL A 45 3.57 -4.15 -2.12
C VAL A 45 4.91 -4.01 -1.38
N ALA A 46 5.90 -4.80 -1.73
CA ALA A 46 7.25 -4.78 -1.18
C ALA A 46 7.95 -3.41 -1.29
N ILE A 47 7.54 -2.57 -2.25
CA ILE A 47 8.04 -1.20 -2.37
C ILE A 47 7.80 -0.37 -1.10
N VAL A 48 6.79 -0.72 -0.30
CA VAL A 48 6.50 -0.08 1.00
C VAL A 48 7.67 -0.21 1.97
N LYS A 49 8.46 -1.28 1.86
CA LYS A 49 9.66 -1.52 2.67
C LYS A 49 10.88 -0.73 2.18
N HIS A 50 10.78 -0.09 1.02
CA HIS A 50 11.93 0.59 0.42
C HIS A 50 12.31 1.82 1.24
N PRO A 51 13.61 2.10 1.50
CA PRO A 51 14.04 3.23 2.32
C PRO A 51 13.46 4.58 1.91
N ARG A 52 13.30 4.83 0.60
CA ARG A 52 12.67 6.04 0.06
C ARG A 52 11.19 6.21 0.44
N VAL A 53 10.45 5.10 0.60
CA VAL A 53 9.05 5.12 1.04
C VAL A 53 8.99 5.31 2.54
N GLU A 54 9.90 4.68 3.28
CA GLU A 54 10.02 4.92 4.73
C GLU A 54 10.34 6.40 5.01
N GLU A 55 11.27 7.02 4.26
CA GLU A 55 11.55 8.46 4.34
C GLU A 55 10.29 9.30 4.09
N LEU A 56 9.52 8.97 3.04
CA LEU A 56 8.28 9.66 2.70
C LEU A 56 7.22 9.51 3.81
N PHE A 57 7.12 8.32 4.40
CA PHE A 57 6.23 8.04 5.52
C PHE A 57 6.62 8.86 6.76
N GLN A 58 7.91 8.91 7.10
CA GLN A 58 8.41 9.73 8.21
C GLN A 58 8.16 11.23 7.97
N TRP A 59 8.33 11.69 6.72
CA TRP A 59 7.93 13.04 6.33
C TRP A 59 6.43 13.28 6.55
N LYS A 60 5.55 12.35 6.14
CA LYS A 60 4.10 12.49 6.31
C LYS A 60 3.70 12.53 7.79
N GLN A 61 4.33 11.67 8.61
CA GLN A 61 4.15 11.66 10.06
C GLN A 61 4.45 13.04 10.64
N GLU A 62 5.63 13.60 10.32
CA GLU A 62 6.03 14.92 10.79
C GLU A 62 5.10 16.04 10.30
N GLN A 63 4.65 15.97 9.05
CA GLN A 63 3.66 16.90 8.51
C GLN A 63 2.34 16.86 9.30
N SER A 64 1.83 15.67 9.62
CA SER A 64 0.61 15.51 10.44
C SER A 64 0.78 16.04 11.86
N ARG A 65 1.97 15.89 12.47
CA ARG A 65 2.28 16.50 13.77
C ARG A 65 2.16 18.03 13.73
N GLN A 66 2.63 18.63 12.65
CA GLN A 66 2.60 20.09 12.47
C GLN A 66 1.20 20.64 12.19
N THR A 67 0.29 19.84 11.63
CA THR A 67 -1.07 20.27 11.27
C THR A 67 -2.14 19.86 12.27
N SER A 68 -1.77 19.25 13.40
CA SER A 68 -2.71 18.74 14.42
C SER A 68 -3.73 17.73 13.87
N GLU A 69 -3.37 16.99 12.82
CA GLU A 69 -4.11 15.81 12.38
C GLU A 69 -3.94 14.70 13.43
N GLU A 70 -4.89 13.76 13.51
CA GLU A 70 -4.71 12.56 14.33
C GLU A 70 -3.46 11.80 13.88
N ILE A 71 -2.46 11.76 14.76
CA ILE A 71 -1.22 11.03 14.53
C ILE A 71 -1.47 9.58 14.95
N PHE A 72 -1.61 8.71 13.96
CA PHE A 72 -1.44 7.29 14.23
C PHE A 72 0.04 7.00 14.44
N VAL A 73 0.40 6.57 15.64
CA VAL A 73 1.79 6.27 16.05
C VAL A 73 2.21 4.93 15.45
N PHE A 74 2.52 4.94 14.15
CA PHE A 74 3.16 3.81 13.47
C PHE A 74 4.66 4.04 13.41
N ASN A 75 5.45 3.00 13.65
CA ASN A 75 6.90 3.10 13.61
C ASN A 75 7.43 3.03 12.19
N ARG A 76 6.74 2.30 11.30
CA ARG A 76 7.15 2.02 9.92
C ARG A 76 5.98 2.15 8.95
N ALA A 77 6.30 2.38 7.67
CA ALA A 77 5.30 2.39 6.59
C ALA A 77 4.55 1.04 6.48
N GLU A 78 5.24 -0.06 6.76
CA GLU A 78 4.69 -1.43 6.78
C GLU A 78 3.57 -1.57 7.83
N ASP A 79 3.76 -1.01 9.03
CA ASP A 79 2.77 -1.05 10.11
C ASP A 79 1.50 -0.29 9.70
N ARG A 80 1.68 0.88 9.06
CA ARG A 80 0.56 1.67 8.54
C ARG A 80 -0.21 0.91 7.46
N LEU A 81 0.48 0.22 6.55
CA LEU A 81 -0.16 -0.62 5.55
C LEU A 81 -0.98 -1.74 6.20
N ALA A 82 -0.37 -2.49 7.12
CA ALA A 82 -1.00 -3.65 7.74
C ALA A 82 -2.27 -3.25 8.51
N ILE A 83 -2.19 -2.18 9.28
CA ILE A 83 -3.34 -1.70 10.06
C ILE A 83 -4.43 -1.13 9.15
N GLY A 84 -4.07 -0.44 8.07
CA GLY A 84 -5.05 0.03 7.08
C GLY A 84 -5.83 -1.11 6.44
N ILE A 85 -5.16 -2.21 6.09
CA ILE A 85 -5.81 -3.41 5.54
C ILE A 85 -6.74 -4.04 6.58
N ILE A 86 -6.29 -4.23 7.82
CA ILE A 86 -7.09 -4.84 8.90
C ILE A 86 -8.33 -3.98 9.20
N GLN A 87 -8.16 -2.66 9.28
CA GLN A 87 -9.27 -1.71 9.48
C GLN A 87 -10.26 -1.78 8.31
N ALA A 88 -9.77 -1.80 7.07
CA ALA A 88 -10.64 -1.92 5.89
C ALA A 88 -11.49 -3.18 5.94
N LEU A 89 -10.93 -4.33 6.33
CA LEU A 89 -11.69 -5.57 6.46
C LEU A 89 -12.69 -5.55 7.63
N SER A 90 -12.30 -4.91 8.75
CA SER A 90 -13.14 -4.83 9.94
C SER A 90 -14.34 -3.89 9.74
N GLU A 91 -14.14 -2.79 9.03
CA GLU A 91 -15.16 -1.74 8.83
C GLU A 91 -16.06 -2.03 7.63
N ASN A 92 -15.59 -2.82 6.66
CA ASN A 92 -16.32 -3.17 5.45
C ASN A 92 -16.70 -4.66 5.46
N ALA A 93 -17.62 -5.02 6.35
CA ALA A 93 -17.95 -6.42 6.67
C ALA A 93 -18.70 -7.16 5.55
N THR A 94 -19.28 -6.44 4.58
CA THR A 94 -19.99 -7.03 3.44
C THR A 94 -19.22 -6.91 2.13
N GLU A 95 -19.56 -7.75 1.15
CA GLU A 95 -18.98 -7.68 -0.19
C GLU A 95 -19.15 -6.30 -0.83
N ARG A 96 -20.35 -5.72 -0.69
CA ARG A 96 -20.68 -4.41 -1.26
C ARG A 96 -19.83 -3.29 -0.64
N GLU A 97 -19.65 -3.32 0.68
CA GLU A 97 -18.86 -2.32 1.39
C GLU A 97 -17.38 -2.45 1.00
N LEU A 98 -16.83 -3.67 1.00
CA LEU A 98 -15.44 -3.88 0.64
C LEU A 98 -15.18 -3.54 -0.84
N HIS A 99 -16.12 -3.87 -1.72
CA HIS A 99 -16.08 -3.47 -3.13
C HIS A 99 -16.05 -1.94 -3.26
N SER A 100 -16.94 -1.24 -2.55
CA SER A 100 -16.96 0.23 -2.56
C SER A 100 -15.67 0.84 -2.00
N TRP A 101 -15.12 0.27 -0.93
CA TRP A 101 -13.86 0.73 -0.34
C TRP A 101 -12.68 0.58 -1.29
N ILE A 102 -12.53 -0.61 -1.92
CA ILE A 102 -11.50 -0.82 -2.94
C ILE A 102 -11.67 0.16 -4.10
N GLY A 103 -12.91 0.44 -4.52
CA GLY A 103 -13.19 1.45 -5.54
C GLY A 103 -12.72 2.86 -5.15
N GLN A 104 -12.91 3.26 -3.88
CA GLN A 104 -12.41 4.54 -3.37
C GLN A 104 -10.88 4.60 -3.36
N LEU A 105 -10.20 3.52 -2.95
CA LEU A 105 -8.73 3.42 -2.99
C LEU A 105 -8.21 3.56 -4.43
N LEU A 106 -8.84 2.90 -5.40
CA LEU A 106 -8.44 2.98 -6.80
C LEU A 106 -8.65 4.37 -7.39
N ASN A 107 -9.73 5.06 -7.00
CA ASN A 107 -9.96 6.45 -7.42
C ASN A 107 -8.95 7.43 -6.80
N ALA A 108 -8.60 7.25 -5.52
CA ALA A 108 -7.58 8.03 -4.85
C ALA A 108 -6.20 7.80 -5.50
N LEU A 109 -5.88 6.55 -5.83
CA LEU A 109 -4.68 6.18 -6.55
C LEU A 109 -4.62 6.87 -7.92
N ASP A 110 -5.66 6.75 -8.75
CA ASP A 110 -5.70 7.38 -10.08
C ASP A 110 -5.52 8.91 -10.01
N THR A 111 -6.17 9.55 -9.05
CA THR A 111 -6.04 11.00 -8.82
C THR A 111 -4.61 11.38 -8.42
N ALA A 112 -4.01 10.64 -7.48
CA ALA A 112 -2.66 10.89 -6.99
C ALA A 112 -1.60 10.64 -8.07
N SER A 113 -1.70 9.54 -8.83
CA SER A 113 -0.78 9.22 -9.94
C SER A 113 -0.81 10.30 -11.01
N LYS A 114 -2.00 10.74 -11.45
CA LYS A 114 -2.13 11.82 -12.45
C LYS A 114 -1.52 13.15 -11.96
N ALA A 115 -1.73 13.48 -10.69
CA ALA A 115 -1.13 14.67 -10.10
C ALA A 115 0.39 14.56 -10.01
N ASN A 116 0.92 13.39 -9.64
CA ASN A 116 2.37 13.13 -9.58
C ASN A 116 3.03 13.17 -10.95
N GLU A 117 2.41 12.59 -11.97
CA GLU A 117 2.88 12.66 -13.36
C GLU A 117 3.00 14.11 -13.82
N SER A 118 1.93 14.90 -13.64
CA SER A 118 1.91 16.31 -14.04
C SER A 118 3.00 17.14 -13.33
N VAL A 119 3.20 16.94 -12.03
CA VAL A 119 4.25 17.64 -11.26
C VAL A 119 5.64 17.16 -11.66
N SER A 120 5.83 15.86 -11.85
CA SER A 120 7.11 15.28 -12.23
C SER A 120 7.57 15.80 -13.59
N GLU A 121 6.67 15.91 -14.56
CA GLU A 121 6.93 16.53 -15.86
C GLU A 121 7.27 18.02 -15.72
N ALA A 122 6.46 18.78 -14.98
CA ALA A 122 6.61 20.23 -14.84
C ALA A 122 7.95 20.63 -14.20
N TYR A 123 8.50 19.81 -13.30
CA TYR A 123 9.76 20.08 -12.61
C TYR A 123 10.91 19.13 -12.99
N SER A 124 10.71 18.27 -14.00
CA SER A 124 11.69 17.27 -14.45
C SER A 124 12.23 16.43 -13.28
N LEU A 125 11.31 15.92 -12.46
CA LEU A 125 11.63 15.05 -11.32
C LEU A 125 11.92 13.63 -11.82
N ASP A 126 13.00 13.02 -11.32
CA ASP A 126 13.35 11.64 -11.64
C ASP A 126 13.21 10.74 -10.41
N LEU A 127 12.02 10.19 -10.22
CA LEU A 127 11.71 9.27 -9.13
C LEU A 127 12.24 7.84 -9.36
N THR A 128 12.78 7.54 -10.55
CA THR A 128 13.33 6.22 -10.86
C THR A 128 14.78 6.11 -10.43
N VAL A 129 15.54 7.20 -10.55
CA VAL A 129 16.95 7.30 -10.16
C VAL A 129 17.11 7.92 -8.78
N ALA A 130 16.18 8.78 -8.34
CA ALA A 130 16.28 9.41 -7.04
C ALA A 130 16.23 8.40 -5.89
N MET A 131 17.25 8.47 -5.03
CA MET A 131 17.33 7.71 -3.79
C MET A 131 16.37 8.23 -2.70
N SER A 132 15.86 9.46 -2.87
CA SER A 132 15.02 10.18 -1.91
C SER A 132 13.90 10.93 -2.64
N ILE A 133 12.65 10.61 -2.30
CA ILE A 133 11.47 11.29 -2.86
C ILE A 133 11.37 12.71 -2.28
N VAL A 134 11.65 12.84 -0.98
CA VAL A 134 11.60 14.11 -0.25
C VAL A 134 12.68 15.08 -0.76
N GLY A 135 13.88 14.56 -1.01
CA GLY A 135 15.00 15.32 -1.57
C GLY A 135 14.72 15.78 -3.00
N GLU A 136 14.15 14.92 -3.84
CA GLU A 136 13.81 15.26 -5.22
C GLU A 136 12.70 16.34 -5.27
N ALA A 137 11.73 16.27 -4.37
CA ALA A 137 10.67 17.27 -4.23
C ALA A 137 11.20 18.68 -3.86
N ALA A 138 12.45 18.81 -3.41
CA ALA A 138 13.07 20.11 -3.17
C ALA A 138 13.17 20.99 -4.43
N LYS A 139 13.16 20.38 -5.62
CA LYS A 139 13.13 21.09 -6.92
C LYS A 139 11.83 21.88 -7.13
N ILE A 140 10.75 21.51 -6.44
CA ILE A 140 9.48 22.23 -6.47
C ILE A 140 9.62 23.52 -5.65
N PRO A 141 9.49 24.73 -6.25
CA PRO A 141 9.78 25.98 -5.56
C PRO A 141 8.78 26.32 -4.45
N SER A 142 7.50 26.03 -4.67
CA SER A 142 6.45 26.36 -3.70
C SER A 142 6.35 25.32 -2.60
N ARG A 143 6.29 25.77 -1.33
CA ARG A 143 6.10 24.86 -0.18
C ARG A 143 4.80 24.07 -0.29
N ARG A 144 3.71 24.74 -0.71
CA ARG A 144 2.41 24.10 -0.90
C ARG A 144 2.47 23.02 -1.97
N GLY A 145 2.98 23.33 -3.17
CA GLY A 145 3.10 22.35 -4.25
C GLY A 145 4.01 21.18 -3.89
N ARG A 146 5.08 21.41 -3.12
CA ARG A 146 5.93 20.34 -2.60
C ARG A 146 5.17 19.41 -1.65
N ASN A 147 4.41 19.98 -0.72
CA ASN A 147 3.61 19.19 0.22
C ASN A 147 2.53 18.39 -0.53
N ASP A 148 1.82 19.02 -1.46
CA ASP A 148 0.77 18.36 -2.24
C ASP A 148 1.34 17.17 -3.05
N PHE A 149 2.51 17.37 -3.68
CA PHE A 149 3.24 16.30 -4.38
C PHE A 149 3.63 15.15 -3.45
N LEU A 150 4.23 15.45 -2.29
CA LEU A 150 4.66 14.41 -1.35
C LEU A 150 3.45 13.65 -0.75
N VAL A 151 2.33 14.32 -0.48
CA VAL A 151 1.07 13.66 -0.10
C VAL A 151 0.61 12.71 -1.19
N ASN A 152 0.62 13.15 -2.45
CA ASN A 152 0.22 12.31 -3.57
C ASN A 152 1.16 11.11 -3.76
N CYS A 153 2.48 11.27 -3.63
CA CYS A 153 3.43 10.14 -3.65
C CYS A 153 3.13 9.11 -2.55
N TRP A 154 2.74 9.59 -1.36
CA TRP A 154 2.38 8.72 -0.24
C TRP A 154 1.07 7.98 -0.52
N VAL A 155 0.03 8.69 -0.98
CA VAL A 155 -1.27 8.10 -1.36
C VAL A 155 -1.10 7.08 -2.47
N GLU A 156 -0.35 7.39 -3.52
CA GLU A 156 -0.10 6.46 -4.63
C GLU A 156 0.57 5.17 -4.15
N THR A 157 1.60 5.29 -3.30
CA THR A 157 2.32 4.12 -2.77
C THR A 157 1.40 3.28 -1.88
N LEU A 158 0.70 3.91 -0.94
CA LEU A 158 -0.14 3.23 0.03
C LEU A 158 -1.36 2.59 -0.64
N CYS A 159 -2.10 3.33 -1.47
CA CYS A 159 -3.29 2.81 -2.15
C CYS A 159 -2.94 1.71 -3.16
N THR A 160 -1.78 1.77 -3.81
CA THR A 160 -1.29 0.66 -4.66
C THR A 160 -1.14 -0.63 -3.85
N ALA A 161 -0.51 -0.54 -2.67
CA ALA A 161 -0.28 -1.69 -1.82
C ALA A 161 -1.60 -2.22 -1.20
N GLU A 162 -2.41 -1.33 -0.63
CA GLU A 162 -3.70 -1.69 -0.01
C GLU A 162 -4.65 -2.31 -1.03
N ALA A 163 -4.87 -1.69 -2.20
CA ALA A 163 -5.77 -2.21 -3.22
C ALA A 163 -5.32 -3.58 -3.76
N ARG A 164 -4.02 -3.83 -3.80
CA ARG A 164 -3.48 -5.11 -4.27
C ARG A 164 -3.70 -6.24 -3.28
N VAL A 165 -3.46 -6.01 -1.99
CA VAL A 165 -3.75 -7.00 -0.95
C VAL A 165 -5.26 -7.20 -0.80
N LEU A 166 -6.03 -6.11 -0.71
CA LEU A 166 -7.48 -6.17 -0.57
C LEU A 166 -8.17 -6.79 -1.79
N GLY A 167 -7.68 -6.55 -3.00
CA GLY A 167 -8.19 -7.19 -4.21
C GLY A 167 -7.98 -8.71 -4.22
N TRP A 168 -6.86 -9.18 -3.66
CA TRP A 168 -6.63 -10.62 -3.46
C TRP A 168 -7.54 -11.18 -2.37
N LEU A 169 -7.61 -10.53 -1.22
CA LEU A 169 -8.50 -10.92 -0.12
C LEU A 169 -9.96 -10.97 -0.60
N TYR A 170 -10.43 -9.97 -1.35
CA TYR A 170 -11.76 -9.94 -1.95
C TYR A 170 -12.05 -11.21 -2.75
N LYS A 171 -11.09 -11.65 -3.59
CA LYS A 171 -11.23 -12.88 -4.38
C LYS A 171 -11.36 -14.11 -3.49
N GLU A 172 -10.56 -14.22 -2.45
CA GLU A 172 -10.62 -15.35 -1.52
C GLU A 172 -11.89 -15.34 -0.66
N PHE A 173 -12.43 -14.15 -0.39
CA PHE A 173 -13.62 -13.96 0.43
C PHE A 173 -14.88 -14.36 -0.34
N TYR A 174 -14.96 -13.97 -1.62
CA TYR A 174 -16.19 -14.04 -2.42
C TYR A 174 -16.10 -14.99 -3.63
N GLY A 175 -14.96 -15.64 -3.85
CA GLY A 175 -14.74 -16.60 -4.93
C GLY A 175 -14.67 -15.98 -6.33
N ARG A 176 -14.64 -14.65 -6.43
CA ARG A 176 -14.58 -13.92 -7.70
C ARG A 176 -13.62 -12.74 -7.62
N PRO A 177 -12.86 -12.45 -8.70
CA PRO A 177 -11.94 -11.32 -8.70
C PRO A 177 -12.71 -10.01 -8.55
N TYR A 178 -12.08 -9.02 -7.93
CA TYR A 178 -12.57 -7.65 -7.92
C TYR A 178 -12.65 -7.11 -9.36
N VAL A 179 -13.75 -6.44 -9.68
CA VAL A 179 -13.96 -5.73 -10.96
C VAL A 179 -14.36 -4.29 -10.61
N PRO A 180 -13.59 -3.27 -11.05
CA PRO A 180 -13.92 -1.86 -10.80
C PRO A 180 -15.23 -1.42 -11.44
#